data_AF-A0A8S3HHT9-F1
#
_entry.id   AF-A0A8S3HHT9-F1
#
_cell.length_a   1.000
_cell.length_b   1.000
_cell.length_c   1.000
_cell.angle_alpha   90.00
_cell.angle_beta   90.00
_cell.angle_gamma   90.00
#
_symmetry.space_group_name_H-M   'P 1'
#
loop_
_entity.id
_entity.type
_entity.pdbx_description
1 polymer ?
#
loop_
_entity_poly.entity_id
_entity_poly.type
_entity_poly.pdbx_seq_one_letter_code
_entity_poly.pdbx_strand_id
1 'polypeptide(L)' 'MKTVTNLRVYDPHSRELKHLLNHLQNGEVIEASEMSQGTQIKVILDLPDGFEALFKPYR' A
#
# COMPACT_ATOMS: atom_id res chain seq x y z
N MET A 1 5.39 6.17 -16.08
CA MET A 1 4.32 5.30 -15.54
C MET A 1 3.72 4.49 -16.68
N LYS A 2 3.65 3.16 -16.54
CA LYS A 2 2.51 2.30 -16.92
C LYS A 2 2.92 0.82 -16.89
N THR A 3 2.42 0.07 -15.92
CA THR A 3 2.03 -1.33 -16.17
C THR A 3 0.79 -1.72 -15.37
N VAL A 4 -0.22 -0.85 -15.35
CA VAL A 4 -1.60 -1.31 -15.15
C VAL A 4 -2.16 -1.52 -16.54
N THR A 5 -2.37 -2.79 -16.89
CA THR A 5 -2.99 -3.24 -18.13
C THR A 5 -4.20 -4.08 -17.78
N ASN A 6 -5.04 -4.40 -18.76
CA ASN A 6 -6.17 -5.31 -18.56
C ASN A 6 -5.73 -6.75 -18.23
N LEU A 7 -4.45 -7.08 -18.42
CA LEU A 7 -3.91 -8.42 -18.21
C LEU A 7 -3.12 -8.55 -16.90
N ARG A 8 -2.46 -7.46 -16.48
CA ARG A 8 -1.58 -7.42 -15.30
C ARG A 8 -1.57 -6.03 -14.68
N VAL A 9 -1.57 -5.98 -13.35
CA VAL A 9 -1.55 -4.74 -12.56
C VAL A 9 -0.13 -4.30 -12.17
N TYR A 10 0.88 -5.16 -12.37
CA TYR A 10 2.30 -4.83 -12.22
C TYR A 10 3.19 -5.74 -13.09
N ASP A 11 4.46 -5.35 -13.24
CA ASP A 11 5.54 -6.17 -13.79
C ASP A 11 6.44 -6.67 -12.65
N PRO A 12 6.66 -7.99 -12.49
CA PRO A 12 7.51 -8.53 -11.41
C PRO A 12 8.98 -8.09 -11.49
N HIS A 13 9.46 -7.64 -12.66
CA HIS A 13 10.81 -7.13 -12.82
C HIS A 13 10.90 -5.60 -12.68
N SER A 14 9.78 -4.92 -12.40
CA SER A 14 9.74 -3.47 -12.21
C SER A 14 10.58 -3.03 -11.01
N ARG A 15 11.46 -2.04 -11.24
CA ARG A 15 12.23 -1.38 -10.18
C ARG A 15 11.32 -0.54 -9.30
N GLU A 16 10.28 0.05 -9.89
CA GLU A 16 9.27 0.87 -9.24
C GLU A 16 8.44 0.03 -8.26
N LEU A 17 8.07 -1.20 -8.63
CA LEU A 17 7.39 -2.13 -7.72
C LEU A 17 8.28 -2.46 -6.51
N LYS A 18 9.56 -2.76 -6.74
CA LYS A 18 10.50 -3.03 -5.65
C LYS A 18 10.66 -1.83 -4.72
N HIS A 19 10.72 -0.63 -5.29
CA HIS A 19 10.79 0.61 -4.53
C HIS A 19 9.52 0.85 -3.70
N LEU A 20 8.34 0.66 -4.29
CA LEU A 20 7.06 0.75 -3.60
C LEU A 20 6.97 -0.25 -2.44
N LEU A 21 7.33 -1.52 -2.67
CA LEU A 21 7.31 -2.54 -1.61
C LEU A 21 8.27 -2.18 -0.46
N ASN A 22 9.45 -1.62 -0.78
CA ASN A 22 10.38 -1.15 0.23
C ASN A 22 9.81 0.01 1.06
N HIS A 23 9.10 0.94 0.43
CA HIS A 23 8.39 2.04 1.12
C HIS A 23 7.24 1.52 2.00
N LEU A 24 6.45 0.55 1.53
CA LEU A 24 5.38 -0.03 2.34
C LEU A 24 5.91 -0.81 3.56
N GLN A 25 7.11 -1.39 3.44
CA GLN A 25 7.71 -2.19 4.51
C GLN A 25 8.45 -1.34 5.55
N ASN A 26 9.13 -0.27 5.11
CA ASN A 26 10.05 0.50 5.95
C ASN A 26 9.67 1.97 6.11
N GLY A 27 8.62 2.42 5.43
CA GLY A 27 8.15 3.81 5.51
C GLY A 27 7.62 4.13 6.90
N GLU A 28 7.91 5.34 7.35
CA GLU A 28 7.30 5.89 8.56
C GLU A 28 5.80 6.10 8.34
N VAL A 29 4.99 5.75 9.33
CA VAL A 29 3.56 6.03 9.33
C VAL A 29 3.35 7.43 9.86
N ILE A 30 2.78 8.32 9.05
CA ILE A 30 2.45 9.70 9.43
C ILE A 30 1.15 9.72 10.23
N GLU A 31 0.13 9.04 9.70
CA GLU A 31 -1.20 8.95 10.31
C GLU A 31 -1.78 7.56 10.11
N ALA A 32 -2.66 7.15 11.03
CA ALA A 32 -3.37 5.89 10.98
C ALA A 32 -4.83 6.11 11.36
N SER A 33 -5.76 5.70 10.49
CA SER A 33 -7.20 5.83 10.72
C SER A 33 -7.94 4.52 10.48
N GLU A 34 -9.00 4.26 11.24
CA GLU A 34 -9.80 3.05 11.04
C GLU A 34 -10.68 3.16 9.79
N MET A 35 -10.65 2.14 8.94
CA MET A 35 -11.58 2.04 7.82
C MET A 35 -12.92 1.50 8.31
N SER A 36 -13.90 2.40 8.48
CA SER A 36 -15.24 2.08 8.99
C SER A 36 -16.07 1.14 8.10
N GLN A 37 -15.67 0.96 6.84
CA GLN A 37 -16.38 0.12 5.87
C GLN A 37 -15.67 -1.23 5.69
N GLY A 38 -16.26 -2.29 6.25
CA GLY A 38 -15.74 -3.64 6.10
C GLY A 38 -16.36 -4.64 7.07
N THR A 39 -15.96 -5.90 6.92
CA THR A 39 -16.36 -7.01 7.81
C THR A 39 -15.30 -7.32 8.87
N GLN A 40 -14.10 -6.77 8.71
CA GLN A 40 -12.92 -7.01 9.53
C GLN A 40 -12.27 -5.67 9.83
N ILE A 41 -11.57 -5.57 10.97
CA ILE A 41 -10.76 -4.40 11.33
C ILE A 41 -9.72 -4.17 10.23
N LYS A 42 -9.65 -2.94 9.74
CA LYS A 42 -8.65 -2.47 8.78
C LYS A 42 -8.28 -1.04 9.14
N VAL A 43 -7.03 -0.68 8.90
CA VAL A 43 -6.49 0.64 9.15
C VAL A 43 -5.95 1.20 7.84
N ILE A 44 -6.26 2.46 7.54
CA ILE A 44 -5.62 3.22 6.46
C ILE A 44 -4.40 3.89 7.07
N LEU A 45 -3.25 3.68 6.46
CA LEU A 45 -1.98 4.29 6.84
C LEU A 45 -1.61 5.35 5.81
N ASP A 46 -1.37 6.56 6.28
CA ASP A 46 -0.80 7.63 5.48
C ASP A 46 0.72 7.59 5.62
N LEU A 47 1.41 7.52 4.49
CA LEU A 47 2.85 7.42 4.36
C LEU A 47 3.39 8.71 3.69
N PRO A 48 4.71 8.97 3.78
CA PRO A 48 5.34 10.08 3.06
C PRO A 48 5.02 10.10 1.57
N ASP A 49 5.17 11.26 0.95
CA ASP A 49 4.94 11.49 -0.49
C ASP A 49 3.50 11.23 -0.97
N GLY A 50 2.53 11.22 -0.04
CA GLY A 50 1.11 11.01 -0.35
C GLY A 50 0.76 9.57 -0.71
N PHE A 51 1.59 8.61 -0.30
CA PHE A 51 1.25 7.19 -0.40
C PHE A 51 0.26 6.81 0.70
N GLU A 52 -0.72 6.00 0.34
CA GLU A 52 -1.66 5.40 1.29
C GLU A 52 -1.59 3.88 1.21
N ALA A 53 -1.72 3.21 2.35
CA ALA A 53 -1.71 1.76 2.44
C ALA A 53 -2.83 1.22 3.34
N LEU A 54 -3.47 0.13 2.90
CA LEU A 54 -4.43 -0.60 3.72
C LEU A 54 -3.69 -1.64 4.59
N PHE A 55 -3.67 -1.41 5.90
CA PHE A 55 -3.13 -2.33 6.89
C PHE A 55 -4.21 -3.26 7.44
N LYS A 56 -3.88 -4.55 7.49
CA LYS A 56 -4.69 -5.59 8.13
C LYS A 56 -3.87 -6.17 9.28
N PRO A 57 -4.26 -5.95 10.55
CA PRO A 57 -3.52 -6.49 11.68
C PRO A 57 -3.50 -8.02 11.65
N TYR A 58 -2.40 -8.60 12.11
CA TYR A 58 -2.33 -10.03 12.42
C TYR A 58 -3.31 -10.34 13.56
N ARG A 59 -3.88 -11.54 13.54
CA ARG A 59 -4.83 -11.98 14.57
C ARG A 59 -4.12 -12.41 15.84
#